data_AF-A0A845R1V2-F1
#
_entry.id   AF-A0A845R1V2-F1
#
_cell.length_a   1.000
_cell.length_b   1.000
_cell.length_c   1.000
_cell.angle_alpha   90.00
_cell.angle_beta   90.00
_cell.angle_gamma   90.00
#
_symmetry.space_group_name_H-M   'P 1'
#
loop_
_entity.id
_entity.type
_entity.pdbx_description
1 polymer ?
#
loop_
_entity_poly.entity_id
_entity_poly.type
_entity_poly.pdbx_seq_one_letter_code
_entity_poly.pdbx_strand_id
1 'polypeptide(L)'
;MEIVLVIVGSLLTFIGLVMMIVNFIRKKPIKMYGVALGLGIVVFIGGAFMINARIEDDLAEAKEATKKQYEQDKKNIKKKISDKEKEIKEKEKEEIEKKKAKGEVELDLAISEREFTVGKSDKNFLDVEDDLKPNSFVKGDSTGKWRKIIITKSVDINEYLLSYKKLYMPDDIESVHVIFNFAYNTTTVVRDVGPYLGAEVYEFVEGEPQDAKKIGTGLLLGEYQIYKDNGDIVDFEKVVEAEENE
;
A
#
# COMPACT_ATOMS: atom_id res chain seq x y z
N MET A 1 11.22 -35.03 18.62
CA MET A 1 12.48 -35.75 18.92
C MET A 1 13.66 -34.78 18.99
N GLU A 2 13.78 -33.85 18.03
CA GLU A 2 14.88 -32.86 17.93
C GLU A 2 14.94 -31.86 19.10
N ILE A 3 13.81 -31.30 19.52
CA ILE A 3 13.73 -30.40 20.70
C ILE A 3 14.21 -31.14 21.98
N VAL A 4 13.93 -32.43 22.09
CA VAL A 4 14.36 -33.25 23.22
C VAL A 4 15.88 -33.43 23.20
N LEU A 5 16.51 -33.58 22.03
CA LEU A 5 17.96 -33.66 21.89
C LEU A 5 18.67 -32.35 22.30
N VAL A 6 18.10 -31.21 21.94
CA VAL A 6 18.61 -29.88 22.34
C VAL A 6 18.51 -29.70 23.86
N ILE A 7 17.39 -30.08 24.47
CA ILE A 7 17.19 -29.99 25.93
C ILE A 7 18.16 -30.93 26.67
N VAL A 8 18.30 -32.17 26.21
CA VAL A 8 19.21 -33.15 26.82
C VAL A 8 20.68 -32.74 26.67
N GLY A 9 21.08 -32.23 25.50
CA GLY A 9 22.43 -31.70 25.28
C GLY A 9 22.74 -30.49 26.17
N SER A 10 21.78 -29.57 26.33
CA SER A 10 21.90 -28.42 27.23
C SER A 10 22.06 -28.84 28.70
N LEU A 11 21.33 -29.88 29.13
CA LEU A 11 21.47 -30.41 30.49
C LEU A 11 22.85 -31.05 30.74
N LEU A 12 23.37 -31.84 29.79
CA LEU A 12 24.66 -32.51 29.92
C LEU A 12 25.84 -31.51 29.92
N THR A 13 25.76 -30.47 29.09
CA THR A 13 26.74 -29.38 29.09
C THR A 13 26.73 -28.60 30.40
N PHE A 14 25.56 -28.29 30.93
CA PHE A 14 25.42 -27.60 32.21
C PHE A 14 25.98 -28.44 33.37
N ILE A 15 25.67 -29.75 33.41
CA ILE A 15 26.21 -30.66 34.43
C ILE A 15 27.74 -30.76 34.33
N GLY A 16 28.28 -30.87 33.12
CA GLY A 16 29.73 -30.90 32.89
C GLY A 16 30.43 -29.62 33.38
N LEU A 17 29.83 -28.46 33.10
CA LEU A 17 30.34 -27.16 33.53
C LEU A 17 30.33 -27.02 35.06
N VAL A 18 29.21 -27.37 35.71
CA VAL A 18 29.07 -27.31 37.17
C VAL A 18 30.06 -28.23 37.86
N MET A 19 30.25 -29.46 37.36
CA MET A 19 31.25 -30.38 37.93
C MET A 19 32.68 -29.86 37.77
N MET A 20 32.99 -29.21 36.65
CA MET A 20 34.31 -28.58 36.42
C MET A 20 34.56 -27.43 37.38
N ILE A 21 33.56 -26.56 37.60
CA ILE A 21 33.63 -25.44 38.56
C ILE A 21 33.81 -25.95 39.99
N VAL A 22 33.02 -26.96 40.41
CA VAL A 22 33.13 -27.57 41.75
C VAL A 22 34.51 -28.21 41.96
N ASN A 23 35.05 -28.86 40.94
CA ASN A 23 36.38 -29.48 41.01
C ASN A 23 37.50 -28.45 41.11
N PHE A 24 37.36 -27.32 40.40
CA PHE A 24 38.28 -26.18 40.46
C PHE A 24 38.31 -25.55 41.86
N ILE A 25 37.14 -25.33 42.46
CA ILE A 25 37.02 -24.80 43.83
C ILE A 25 37.65 -25.77 44.86
N ARG A 26 37.48 -27.08 44.65
CA ARG A 26 38.01 -28.12 45.55
C ARG A 26 39.47 -28.50 45.30
N LYS A 27 40.18 -27.83 44.36
CA LYS A 27 41.58 -28.08 43.98
C LYS A 27 41.90 -29.56 43.71
N LYS A 28 40.94 -30.32 43.18
CA LYS A 28 41.11 -31.73 42.83
C LYS A 28 41.55 -31.84 41.36
N PRO A 29 42.38 -32.84 41.00
CA PRO A 29 42.85 -32.99 39.62
C PRO A 29 41.66 -33.19 38.67
N ILE A 30 41.74 -32.57 37.49
CA ILE A 30 40.70 -32.61 36.46
C ILE A 30 40.62 -34.05 35.92
N LYS A 31 39.61 -34.82 36.32
CA LYS A 31 39.26 -36.10 35.70
C LYS A 31 38.34 -35.88 34.49
N MET A 32 37.95 -36.94 33.77
CA MET A 32 37.31 -37.01 32.43
C MET A 32 36.04 -36.15 32.15
N TYR A 33 35.65 -35.21 33.02
CA TYR A 33 34.47 -34.34 32.86
C TYR A 33 34.52 -33.41 31.64
N GLY A 34 35.72 -33.09 31.13
CA GLY A 34 35.89 -32.37 29.86
C GLY A 34 35.33 -33.13 28.65
N VAL A 35 35.34 -34.47 28.70
CA VAL A 35 34.77 -35.32 27.64
C VAL A 35 33.24 -35.23 27.64
N ALA A 36 32.62 -35.19 28.82
CA ALA A 36 31.17 -35.02 28.96
C ALA A 36 30.70 -33.63 28.48
N LEU A 37 31.47 -32.58 28.77
CA LEU A 37 31.21 -31.23 28.28
C LEU A 37 31.32 -31.15 26.75
N GLY A 38 32.38 -31.72 26.18
CA GLY A 38 32.57 -31.78 24.73
C GLY A 38 31.46 -32.54 24.01
N LEU A 39 31.08 -33.72 24.50
CA LEU A 39 29.98 -34.52 23.93
C LEU A 39 28.64 -33.79 24.00
N GLY A 40 28.36 -33.11 25.12
CA GLY A 40 27.13 -32.33 25.26
C GLY A 40 27.03 -31.19 24.23
N ILE A 41 28.14 -30.48 23.97
CA ILE A 41 28.17 -29.37 23.01
C ILE A 41 27.89 -29.87 21.59
N VAL A 42 28.48 -31.01 21.19
CA VAL A 42 28.28 -31.60 19.87
C VAL A 42 26.82 -32.03 19.65
N VAL A 43 26.20 -32.65 20.66
CA VAL A 43 24.78 -33.05 20.59
C VAL A 43 23.86 -31.84 20.53
N PHE A 44 24.18 -30.78 21.29
CA PHE A 44 23.41 -29.53 21.28
C PHE A 44 23.47 -28.81 19.93
N ILE A 45 24.67 -28.63 19.36
CA ILE A 45 24.86 -27.97 18.06
C ILE A 45 24.20 -28.77 16.94
N GLY A 46 24.37 -30.10 16.95
CA GLY A 46 23.71 -30.98 15.96
C GLY A 46 22.19 -30.90 16.02
N GLY A 47 21.60 -30.88 17.22
CA GLY A 47 20.16 -30.71 17.40
C GLY A 47 19.65 -29.33 16.96
N ALA A 48 20.39 -28.27 17.27
CA ALA A 48 20.02 -26.91 16.87
C ALA A 48 20.10 -26.70 15.36
N PHE A 49 21.09 -27.29 14.69
CA PHE A 49 21.25 -27.22 13.24
C PHE A 49 20.08 -27.89 12.50
N MET A 50 19.61 -29.06 12.98
CA MET A 50 18.45 -29.73 12.39
C MET A 50 17.16 -28.91 12.55
N ILE A 51 16.96 -28.27 13.71
CA ILE A 51 15.79 -27.39 13.93
C ILE A 51 15.82 -26.19 12.97
N ASN A 52 16.99 -25.57 12.75
CA ASN A 52 17.12 -24.45 11.81
C ASN A 52 16.80 -24.85 10.36
N ALA A 53 17.31 -26.00 9.90
CA ALA A 53 17.01 -26.50 8.55
C ALA A 53 15.51 -26.74 8.36
N ARG A 54 14.85 -27.33 9.37
CA ARG A 54 13.40 -27.57 9.32
C ARG A 54 12.57 -26.28 9.33
N ILE A 55 13.01 -25.26 10.08
CA ILE A 55 12.37 -23.94 10.07
C ILE A 55 12.47 -23.29 8.69
N GLU A 56 13.61 -23.43 8.00
CA GLU A 56 13.77 -22.93 6.62
C GLU A 56 12.83 -23.62 5.64
N ASP A 57 12.69 -24.95 5.73
CA ASP A 57 11.79 -25.73 4.88
C ASP A 57 10.30 -25.40 5.17
N ASP A 58 9.89 -25.36 6.44
CA ASP A 58 8.53 -25.01 6.84
C ASP A 58 8.16 -23.57 6.39
N LEU A 59 9.12 -22.64 6.46
CA LEU A 59 8.94 -21.25 5.99
C LEU A 59 8.82 -21.17 4.46
N ALA A 60 9.57 -21.99 3.73
CA ALA A 60 9.50 -22.07 2.28
C ALA A 60 8.14 -22.64 1.83
N GLU A 61 7.66 -23.71 2.48
CA GLU A 61 6.35 -24.31 2.20
C GLU A 61 5.19 -23.34 2.52
N ALA A 62 5.27 -22.62 3.64
CA ALA A 62 4.27 -21.59 4.00
C ALA A 62 4.21 -20.44 3.00
N LYS A 63 5.38 -20.00 2.47
CA LYS A 63 5.45 -18.98 1.41
C LYS A 63 4.84 -19.47 0.10
N GLU A 64 5.10 -20.72 -0.28
CA GLU A 64 4.52 -21.30 -1.49
C GLU A 64 2.99 -21.47 -1.38
N ALA A 65 2.49 -21.93 -0.24
CA ALA A 65 1.06 -22.03 0.04
C ALA A 65 0.37 -20.66 -0.01
N THR A 66 0.99 -19.63 0.57
CA THR A 66 0.47 -18.25 0.54
C THR A 66 0.40 -17.69 -0.88
N LYS A 67 1.42 -17.96 -1.70
CA LYS A 67 1.44 -17.56 -3.12
C LYS A 67 0.34 -18.24 -3.94
N LYS A 68 0.10 -19.54 -3.71
CA LYS A 68 -0.97 -20.29 -4.39
C LYS A 68 -2.36 -19.78 -4.02
N GLN A 69 -2.57 -19.47 -2.74
CA GLN A 69 -3.82 -18.88 -2.25
C GLN A 69 -4.07 -17.50 -2.88
N TYR A 70 -3.03 -16.65 -2.94
CA TYR A 70 -3.10 -15.33 -3.58
C TYR A 70 -3.51 -15.40 -5.07
N GLU A 71 -2.91 -16.30 -5.84
CA GLU A 71 -3.25 -16.49 -7.26
C GLU A 71 -4.69 -16.99 -7.47
N GLN A 72 -5.19 -17.83 -6.55
CA GLN A 72 -6.56 -18.32 -6.59
C GLN A 72 -7.56 -17.20 -6.26
N ASP A 73 -7.28 -16.39 -5.25
CA ASP A 73 -8.11 -15.24 -4.88
C ASP A 73 -8.12 -14.17 -5.98
N LYS A 74 -6.98 -13.92 -6.64
CA LYS A 74 -6.88 -13.04 -7.82
C LYS A 74 -7.80 -13.47 -8.97
N LYS A 75 -7.84 -14.78 -9.28
CA LYS A 75 -8.74 -15.33 -10.32
C LYS A 75 -10.22 -15.17 -9.95
N ASN A 76 -10.57 -15.40 -8.68
CA ASN A 76 -11.95 -15.27 -8.20
C ASN A 76 -12.42 -13.81 -8.24
N ILE A 77 -11.57 -12.86 -7.85
CA ILE A 77 -11.88 -11.43 -7.89
C ILE A 77 -12.03 -10.96 -9.33
N LYS A 78 -11.11 -11.34 -10.24
CA LYS A 78 -11.20 -10.98 -11.67
C LYS A 78 -12.50 -11.47 -12.32
N LYS A 79 -12.95 -12.67 -11.97
CA LYS A 79 -14.23 -13.21 -12.43
C LYS A 79 -15.41 -12.39 -11.90
N LYS A 80 -15.41 -12.08 -10.59
CA LYS A 80 -16.47 -11.30 -9.94
C LYS A 80 -16.57 -9.86 -10.48
N ILE A 81 -15.44 -9.24 -10.84
CA ILE A 81 -15.40 -7.92 -11.49
C ILE A 81 -15.97 -8.00 -12.90
N SER A 82 -15.57 -9.01 -13.69
CA SER A 82 -16.09 -9.19 -15.06
C SER A 82 -17.60 -9.39 -15.09
N ASP A 83 -18.15 -10.12 -14.12
CA ASP A 83 -19.59 -10.35 -14.00
C ASP A 83 -20.32 -9.06 -13.57
N LYS A 84 -19.74 -8.28 -12.66
CA LYS A 84 -20.31 -7.00 -12.18
C LYS A 84 -20.24 -5.89 -13.23
N GLU A 85 -19.18 -5.84 -14.05
CA GLU A 85 -19.06 -4.91 -15.17
C GLU A 85 -20.12 -5.14 -16.25
N LYS A 86 -20.48 -6.41 -16.50
CA LYS A 86 -21.57 -6.75 -17.42
C LYS A 86 -22.93 -6.29 -16.86
N GLU A 87 -23.17 -6.50 -15.57
CA GLU A 87 -24.40 -6.08 -14.91
C GLU A 87 -24.55 -4.55 -14.88
N ILE A 88 -23.47 -3.80 -14.66
CA ILE A 88 -23.48 -2.32 -14.69
C ILE A 88 -23.76 -1.81 -16.11
N LYS A 89 -23.10 -2.38 -17.14
CA LYS A 89 -23.33 -1.99 -18.54
C LYS A 89 -24.76 -2.25 -19.02
N GLU A 90 -25.40 -3.28 -18.49
CA GLU A 90 -26.79 -3.62 -18.83
C GLU A 90 -27.77 -2.67 -18.11
N LYS A 91 -27.51 -2.31 -16.85
CA LYS A 91 -28.30 -1.31 -16.10
C LYS A 91 -28.15 0.10 -16.66
N GLU A 92 -26.95 0.51 -17.06
CA GLU A 92 -26.71 1.82 -17.70
C GLU A 92 -27.48 1.92 -19.02
N LYS A 93 -27.52 0.85 -19.83
CA LYS A 93 -28.30 0.83 -21.08
C LYS A 93 -29.80 0.99 -20.84
N GLU A 94 -30.36 0.27 -19.86
CA GLU A 94 -31.78 0.42 -19.50
C GLU A 94 -32.12 1.81 -18.95
N GLU A 95 -31.21 2.41 -18.18
CA GLU A 95 -31.42 3.75 -17.62
C GLU A 95 -31.35 4.84 -18.69
N ILE A 96 -30.42 4.74 -19.64
CA ILE A 96 -30.31 5.63 -20.81
C ILE A 96 -31.57 5.52 -21.68
N GLU A 97 -32.12 4.32 -21.87
CA GLU A 97 -33.33 4.12 -22.67
C GLU A 97 -34.58 4.69 -21.99
N LYS A 98 -34.67 4.59 -20.66
CA LYS A 98 -35.73 5.23 -19.85
C LYS A 98 -35.64 6.76 -19.84
N LYS A 99 -34.42 7.33 -19.79
CA LYS A 99 -34.19 8.79 -19.89
C LYS A 99 -34.53 9.31 -21.29
N LYS A 100 -34.25 8.54 -22.35
CA LYS A 100 -34.69 8.84 -23.73
C LYS A 100 -36.20 8.91 -23.90
N ALA A 101 -36.95 8.04 -23.24
CA ALA A 101 -38.41 8.04 -23.31
C ALA A 101 -39.08 9.23 -22.58
N LYS A 102 -38.37 9.90 -21.66
CA LYS A 102 -38.90 11.02 -20.87
C LYS A 102 -38.58 12.42 -21.42
N GLY A 103 -37.83 12.52 -22.52
CA GLY A 103 -37.46 13.83 -23.09
C GLY A 103 -36.46 14.63 -22.25
N GLU A 104 -35.84 14.02 -21.24
CA GLU A 104 -34.79 14.64 -20.39
C GLU A 104 -33.42 14.68 -21.09
N VAL A 105 -33.32 14.17 -22.32
CA VAL A 105 -32.08 14.00 -23.10
C VAL A 105 -31.45 15.33 -23.53
N GLU A 106 -32.17 16.45 -23.48
CA GLU A 106 -31.66 17.72 -23.97
C GLU A 106 -30.64 18.39 -23.03
N LEU A 107 -30.46 17.91 -21.79
CA LEU A 107 -29.46 18.45 -20.85
C LEU A 107 -28.13 17.67 -20.82
N ASP A 108 -28.09 16.42 -21.30
CA ASP A 108 -26.93 15.51 -21.15
C ASP A 108 -26.09 15.36 -22.44
N LEU A 109 -26.33 16.17 -23.49
CA LEU A 109 -25.64 16.07 -24.79
C LEU A 109 -24.85 17.32 -25.20
N ALA A 110 -24.77 18.34 -24.35
CA ALA A 110 -23.78 19.40 -24.49
C ALA A 110 -22.64 19.16 -23.48
N ILE A 111 -21.81 18.14 -23.73
CA ILE A 111 -20.43 18.17 -23.23
C ILE A 111 -19.73 19.25 -24.07
N SER A 112 -20.00 20.52 -23.77
CA SER A 112 -19.14 21.59 -24.26
C SER A 112 -17.77 21.35 -23.67
N GLU A 113 -16.72 21.39 -24.50
CA GLU A 113 -15.35 21.45 -24.00
C GLU A 113 -15.29 22.50 -22.89
N ARG A 114 -14.88 22.11 -21.68
CA ARG A 114 -14.72 23.09 -20.60
C ARG A 114 -13.58 24.01 -20.99
N GLU A 115 -13.82 25.31 -20.92
CA GLU A 115 -12.75 26.29 -21.06
C GLU A 115 -11.65 26.01 -20.04
N PHE A 116 -10.40 26.34 -20.38
CA PHE A 116 -9.21 26.11 -19.54
C PHE A 116 -8.89 24.65 -19.22
N THR A 117 -9.44 23.70 -20.00
CA THR A 117 -9.01 22.29 -19.94
C THR A 117 -7.54 22.17 -20.35
N VAL A 118 -6.71 21.62 -19.46
CA VAL A 118 -5.27 21.40 -19.67
C VAL A 118 -4.93 19.94 -19.95
N GLY A 119 -5.88 19.03 -19.80
CA GLY A 119 -5.66 17.60 -20.02
C GLY A 119 -6.87 16.74 -19.64
N LYS A 120 -6.66 15.43 -19.58
CA LYS A 120 -7.70 14.45 -19.26
C LYS A 120 -7.20 13.39 -18.29
N SER A 121 -8.05 13.03 -17.33
CA SER A 121 -7.84 11.99 -16.33
C SER A 121 -8.42 10.65 -16.82
N ASP A 122 -7.85 10.14 -17.90
CA ASP A 122 -8.31 8.93 -18.59
C ASP A 122 -7.34 7.74 -18.47
N LYS A 123 -6.20 7.92 -17.79
CA LYS A 123 -5.20 6.87 -17.61
C LYS A 123 -5.56 5.95 -16.45
N ASN A 124 -5.11 4.70 -16.55
CA ASN A 124 -5.37 3.69 -15.54
C ASN A 124 -4.29 3.74 -14.44
N PHE A 125 -4.69 4.00 -13.19
CA PHE A 125 -3.76 4.13 -12.07
C PHE A 125 -2.91 2.88 -11.83
N LEU A 126 -3.43 1.70 -12.19
CA LEU A 126 -2.67 0.45 -12.11
C LEU A 126 -1.43 0.46 -13.02
N ASP A 127 -1.46 1.23 -14.12
CA ASP A 127 -0.28 1.39 -14.99
C ASP A 127 0.86 2.13 -14.28
N VAL A 128 0.58 2.86 -13.19
CA VAL A 128 1.61 3.48 -12.33
C VAL A 128 2.28 2.41 -11.48
N GLU A 129 1.49 1.68 -10.69
CA GLU A 129 1.98 0.58 -9.85
C GLU A 129 0.82 -0.34 -9.40
N ASP A 130 0.79 -1.57 -9.91
CA ASP A 130 -0.34 -2.51 -9.79
C ASP A 130 -0.70 -2.94 -8.35
N ASP A 131 0.29 -3.03 -7.46
CA ASP A 131 0.11 -3.57 -6.09
C ASP A 131 0.06 -2.47 -5.01
N LEU A 132 0.08 -1.21 -5.41
CA LEU A 132 0.22 -0.08 -4.51
C LEU A 132 -1.15 0.36 -3.95
N LYS A 133 -1.37 0.11 -2.66
CA LYS A 133 -2.61 0.48 -1.96
C LYS A 133 -2.38 1.64 -0.98
N PRO A 134 -3.32 2.59 -0.89
CA PRO A 134 -3.22 3.65 0.09
C PRO A 134 -3.28 3.12 1.52
N ASN A 135 -2.47 3.69 2.41
CA ASN A 135 -2.43 3.35 3.83
C ASN A 135 -2.45 4.61 4.72
N SER A 136 -2.55 4.44 6.03
CA SER A 136 -2.62 5.56 6.97
C SER A 136 -1.26 6.21 7.22
N PHE A 137 -1.28 7.46 7.69
CA PHE A 137 -0.09 8.12 8.22
C PHE A 137 0.37 7.47 9.53
N VAL A 138 1.67 7.59 9.84
CA VAL A 138 2.25 7.06 11.09
C VAL A 138 1.87 7.96 12.27
N LYS A 139 1.85 9.28 12.04
CA LYS A 139 1.49 10.30 13.03
C LYS A 139 0.85 11.51 12.34
N GLY A 140 0.27 12.39 13.15
CA GLY A 140 -0.21 13.69 12.71
C GLY A 140 -1.63 13.70 12.13
N ASP A 141 -2.19 12.56 11.73
CA ASP A 141 -3.60 12.47 11.32
C ASP A 141 -4.51 12.38 12.56
N SER A 142 -5.07 13.51 12.96
CA SER A 142 -6.03 13.59 14.08
C SER A 142 -7.43 13.09 13.71
N THR A 143 -7.73 12.93 12.41
CA THR A 143 -9.06 12.58 11.91
C THR A 143 -9.22 11.08 11.61
N GLY A 144 -8.12 10.37 11.40
CA GLY A 144 -8.11 8.98 10.92
C GLY A 144 -8.57 8.81 9.47
N LYS A 145 -8.85 9.92 8.76
CA LYS A 145 -9.40 9.95 7.40
C LYS A 145 -8.34 10.16 6.32
N TRP A 146 -7.06 10.32 6.71
CA TRP A 146 -6.00 10.57 5.74
C TRP A 146 -5.41 9.27 5.23
N ARG A 147 -5.23 9.18 3.93
CA ARG A 147 -4.60 8.05 3.25
C ARG A 147 -3.43 8.58 2.43
N LYS A 148 -2.37 7.79 2.35
CA LYS A 148 -1.19 8.12 1.57
C LYS A 148 -0.77 6.99 0.66
N ILE A 149 -0.12 7.37 -0.42
CA ILE A 149 0.51 6.46 -1.38
C ILE A 149 1.78 7.09 -1.92
N ILE A 150 2.80 6.28 -2.21
CA ILE A 150 4.12 6.74 -2.69
C ILE A 150 4.39 6.10 -4.04
N ILE A 151 4.57 6.93 -5.06
CA ILE A 151 4.92 6.51 -6.41
C ILE A 151 6.33 7.00 -6.76
N THR A 152 7.03 6.23 -7.58
CA THR A 152 8.38 6.59 -8.08
C THR A 152 8.42 6.70 -9.60
N LYS A 153 7.27 6.69 -10.27
CA LYS A 153 7.17 6.78 -11.72
C LYS A 153 7.07 8.24 -12.15
N SER A 154 7.83 8.61 -13.19
CA SER A 154 7.77 9.94 -13.82
C SER A 154 6.49 10.10 -14.65
N VAL A 155 5.37 10.35 -13.97
CA VAL A 155 4.06 10.58 -14.58
C VAL A 155 3.35 11.76 -13.92
N ASP A 156 2.56 12.50 -14.70
CA ASP A 156 1.60 13.44 -14.11
C ASP A 156 0.47 12.64 -13.49
N ILE A 157 0.29 12.78 -12.18
CA ILE A 157 -0.69 12.00 -11.44
C ILE A 157 -2.12 12.45 -11.72
N ASN A 158 -2.33 13.70 -12.13
CA ASN A 158 -3.66 14.26 -12.42
C ASN A 158 -4.38 13.45 -13.52
N GLU A 159 -3.62 12.93 -14.49
CA GLU A 159 -4.12 12.08 -15.58
C GLU A 159 -4.65 10.70 -15.11
N TYR A 160 -4.39 10.32 -13.85
CA TYR A 160 -4.77 9.02 -13.28
C TYR A 160 -5.80 9.12 -12.14
N LEU A 161 -6.13 10.34 -11.69
CA LEU A 161 -6.94 10.56 -10.48
C LEU A 161 -8.35 9.98 -10.54
N LEU A 162 -9.01 9.94 -11.70
CA LEU A 162 -10.31 9.28 -11.81
C LEU A 162 -10.22 7.76 -11.63
N SER A 163 -9.19 7.14 -12.20
CA SER A 163 -8.92 5.71 -11.96
C SER A 163 -8.59 5.46 -10.49
N TYR A 164 -7.74 6.30 -9.90
CA TYR A 164 -7.39 6.25 -8.48
C TYR A 164 -8.63 6.35 -7.57
N LYS A 165 -9.51 7.33 -7.81
CA LYS A 165 -10.77 7.50 -7.06
C LYS A 165 -11.61 6.22 -7.10
N LYS A 166 -11.83 5.65 -8.28
CA LYS A 166 -12.62 4.42 -8.46
C LYS A 166 -12.05 3.24 -7.67
N LEU A 167 -10.72 3.17 -7.54
CA LEU A 167 -10.05 2.07 -6.84
C LEU A 167 -10.03 2.26 -5.32
N TYR A 168 -9.86 3.50 -4.84
CA TYR A 168 -9.43 3.73 -3.47
C TYR A 168 -10.17 4.82 -2.68
N MET A 169 -11.02 5.63 -3.32
CA MET A 169 -11.80 6.69 -2.67
C MET A 169 -13.30 6.38 -2.79
N PRO A 170 -13.84 5.47 -1.97
CA PRO A 170 -15.24 5.11 -2.03
C PRO A 170 -16.12 6.30 -1.57
N ASP A 171 -17.27 6.50 -2.23
CA ASP A 171 -18.12 7.69 -2.04
C ASP A 171 -18.76 7.80 -0.65
N ASP A 172 -18.85 6.68 0.09
CA ASP A 172 -19.42 6.63 1.44
C ASP A 172 -18.43 7.08 2.54
N ILE A 173 -17.15 7.25 2.21
CA ILE A 173 -16.10 7.62 3.16
C ILE A 173 -15.39 8.88 2.68
N GLU A 174 -15.77 10.01 3.27
CA GLU A 174 -15.02 11.25 3.14
C GLU A 174 -13.60 11.04 3.68
N SER A 175 -12.62 11.15 2.78
CA SER A 175 -11.20 10.91 3.05
C SER A 175 -10.33 11.85 2.23
N VAL A 176 -9.15 12.16 2.78
CA VAL A 176 -8.12 12.96 2.10
C VAL A 176 -7.04 11.99 1.65
N HIS A 177 -6.74 11.98 0.36
CA HIS A 177 -5.72 11.11 -0.20
C HIS A 177 -4.50 11.93 -0.60
N VAL A 178 -3.33 11.46 -0.23
CA VAL A 178 -2.06 12.15 -0.50
C VAL A 178 -1.19 11.23 -1.34
N ILE A 179 -0.76 11.73 -2.50
CA ILE A 179 0.08 10.99 -3.44
C ILE A 179 1.45 11.66 -3.47
N PHE A 180 2.46 10.97 -2.98
CA PHE A 180 3.85 11.41 -3.06
C PHE A 180 4.48 10.90 -4.35
N ASN A 181 4.91 11.80 -5.23
CA ASN A 181 5.64 11.44 -6.44
C ASN A 181 7.12 11.80 -6.29
N PHE A 182 7.94 10.80 -5.94
CA PHE A 182 9.37 11.02 -5.74
C PHE A 182 10.16 11.22 -7.04
N ALA A 183 9.60 10.85 -8.19
CA ALA A 183 10.24 11.14 -9.47
C ALA A 183 10.18 12.64 -9.82
N TYR A 184 9.11 13.32 -9.42
CA TYR A 184 8.92 14.75 -9.63
C TYR A 184 9.14 15.60 -8.39
N ASN A 185 9.44 14.97 -7.25
CA ASN A 185 9.57 15.64 -5.95
C ASN A 185 8.34 16.49 -5.61
N THR A 186 7.14 15.91 -5.79
CA THR A 186 5.87 16.57 -5.51
C THR A 186 4.98 15.78 -4.56
N THR A 187 4.07 16.50 -3.91
CA THR A 187 3.01 15.97 -3.05
C THR A 187 1.66 16.45 -3.58
N THR A 188 0.82 15.53 -4.03
CA THR A 188 -0.53 15.86 -4.50
C THR A 188 -1.56 15.50 -3.43
N VAL A 189 -2.33 16.49 -2.98
CA VAL A 189 -3.43 16.31 -2.03
C VAL A 189 -4.74 16.27 -2.82
N VAL A 190 -5.46 15.17 -2.69
CA VAL A 190 -6.68 14.88 -3.45
C VAL A 190 -7.87 14.80 -2.51
N ARG A 191 -8.93 15.55 -2.84
CA ARG A 191 -10.20 15.55 -2.13
C ARG A 191 -11.33 15.32 -3.12
N ASP A 192 -12.33 14.56 -2.71
CA ASP A 192 -13.57 14.43 -3.46
C ASP A 192 -14.48 15.64 -3.16
N VAL A 193 -14.77 16.45 -4.16
CA VAL A 193 -15.56 17.69 -4.04
C VAL A 193 -16.72 17.66 -5.03
N GLY A 194 -17.76 16.88 -4.71
CA GLY A 194 -19.02 16.90 -5.46
C GLY A 194 -18.87 16.49 -6.94
N PRO A 195 -18.96 17.42 -7.90
CA PRO A 195 -18.81 17.09 -9.33
C PRO A 195 -17.37 16.80 -9.78
N TYR A 196 -16.35 17.19 -9.02
CA TYR A 196 -14.94 17.01 -9.38
C TYR A 196 -14.10 16.45 -8.21
N LEU A 197 -12.87 16.04 -8.51
CA LEU A 197 -11.81 15.85 -7.52
C LEU A 197 -10.98 17.13 -7.50
N GLY A 198 -10.79 17.72 -6.32
CA GLY A 198 -9.83 18.80 -6.14
C GLY A 198 -8.45 18.22 -5.91
N ALA A 199 -7.46 18.67 -6.66
CA ALA A 199 -6.06 18.24 -6.53
C ALA A 199 -5.15 19.45 -6.36
N GLU A 200 -4.51 19.55 -5.19
CA GLU A 200 -3.50 20.57 -4.88
C GLU A 200 -2.12 19.90 -5.00
N VAL A 201 -1.24 20.44 -5.85
CA VAL A 201 0.12 19.91 -6.05
C VAL A 201 1.12 20.82 -5.37
N TYR A 202 1.90 20.26 -4.45
CA TYR A 202 2.94 20.96 -3.71
C TYR A 202 4.33 20.44 -4.06
N GLU A 203 5.35 21.25 -3.86
CA GLU A 203 6.72 20.77 -3.72
C GLU A 203 6.81 19.84 -2.51
N PHE A 204 7.45 18.69 -2.68
CA PHE A 204 7.61 17.70 -1.62
C PHE A 204 8.51 18.22 -0.49
N VAL A 205 8.08 18.02 0.76
CA VAL A 205 8.87 18.34 1.96
C VAL A 205 9.34 17.08 2.68
N GLU A 206 10.60 17.07 3.12
CA GLU A 206 11.19 15.91 3.80
C GLU A 206 10.41 15.51 5.06
N GLY A 207 10.07 14.22 5.12
CA GLY A 207 9.35 13.60 6.24
C GLY A 207 7.82 13.73 6.17
N GLU A 208 7.26 14.33 5.12
CA GLU A 208 5.82 14.35 4.86
C GLU A 208 5.15 12.96 4.89
N PRO A 209 5.73 11.90 4.28
CA PRO A 209 5.08 10.58 4.31
C PRO A 209 4.92 10.00 5.71
N GLN A 210 5.64 10.53 6.71
CA GLN A 210 5.57 10.06 8.09
C GLN A 210 4.58 10.87 8.94
N ASP A 211 4.35 12.15 8.61
CA ASP A 211 3.61 13.09 9.46
C ASP A 211 2.58 13.89 8.67
N ALA A 212 1.29 13.61 8.90
CA ALA A 212 0.22 14.31 8.19
C ALA A 212 0.22 15.84 8.43
N LYS A 213 0.81 16.31 9.54
CA LYS A 213 0.93 17.74 9.83
C LYS A 213 1.89 18.49 8.91
N LYS A 214 2.74 17.77 8.17
CA LYS A 214 3.67 18.36 7.22
C LYS A 214 3.09 18.50 5.82
N ILE A 215 1.95 17.86 5.52
CA ILE A 215 1.36 17.88 4.18
C ILE A 215 0.92 19.30 3.83
N GLY A 216 1.26 19.73 2.61
CA GLY A 216 0.91 21.05 2.11
C GLY A 216 1.72 22.19 2.74
N THR A 217 2.86 21.88 3.36
CA THR A 217 3.78 22.92 3.89
C THR A 217 4.82 23.37 2.87
N GLY A 218 4.97 22.63 1.77
CA GLY A 218 5.79 23.04 0.62
C GLY A 218 5.15 24.15 -0.21
N LEU A 219 5.87 24.60 -1.23
CA LEU A 219 5.35 25.57 -2.19
C LEU A 219 4.19 24.95 -2.99
N LEU A 220 3.05 25.64 -3.09
CA LEU A 220 1.97 25.25 -3.99
C LEU A 220 2.41 25.48 -5.44
N LEU A 221 2.34 24.43 -6.25
CA LEU A 221 2.77 24.40 -7.66
C LEU A 221 1.59 24.43 -8.64
N GLY A 222 0.38 24.11 -8.18
CA GLY A 222 -0.83 24.16 -8.99
C GLY A 222 -2.05 23.60 -8.28
N GLU A 223 -3.23 24.04 -8.72
CA GLU A 223 -4.53 23.57 -8.25
C GLU A 223 -5.38 23.14 -9.44
N TYR A 224 -5.93 21.93 -9.37
CA TYR A 224 -6.65 21.32 -10.48
C TYR A 224 -8.03 20.81 -10.05
N GLN A 225 -8.99 20.96 -10.95
CA GLN A 225 -10.31 20.34 -10.86
C GLN A 225 -10.40 19.21 -11.89
N ILE A 226 -10.57 17.97 -11.41
CA ILE A 226 -10.71 16.79 -12.26
C ILE A 226 -12.17 16.36 -12.26
N TYR A 227 -12.87 16.66 -13.33
CA TYR A 227 -14.31 16.44 -13.41
C TYR A 227 -14.66 14.96 -13.61
N LYS A 228 -15.63 14.47 -12.85
CA LYS A 228 -15.94 13.02 -12.78
C LYS A 228 -16.77 12.50 -13.95
N ASP A 229 -17.49 13.38 -14.61
CA ASP A 229 -18.37 13.05 -15.73
C ASP A 229 -17.59 12.71 -17.00
N ASN A 230 -16.51 13.44 -17.29
CA ASN A 230 -15.75 13.29 -18.53
C ASN A 230 -14.22 13.18 -18.33
N GLY A 231 -13.70 13.46 -17.14
CA GLY A 231 -12.28 13.41 -16.84
C GLY A 231 -11.50 14.66 -17.22
N ASP A 232 -12.12 15.76 -17.64
CA ASP A 232 -11.39 16.98 -17.95
C ASP A 232 -10.64 17.48 -16.71
N ILE A 233 -9.40 17.88 -16.94
CA ILE A 233 -8.53 18.51 -15.95
C ILE A 233 -8.54 20.00 -16.25
N VAL A 234 -9.09 20.79 -15.35
CA VAL A 234 -9.09 22.25 -15.42
C VAL A 234 -8.07 22.79 -14.43
N ASP A 235 -7.24 23.71 -14.90
CA ASP A 235 -6.25 24.43 -14.09
C ASP A 235 -6.91 25.65 -13.47
N PHE A 236 -7.01 25.67 -12.13
CA PHE A 236 -7.78 26.67 -11.41
C PHE A 236 -7.13 28.06 -11.48
N GLU A 237 -5.80 28.14 -11.54
CA GLU A 237 -5.09 29.42 -11.63
C GLU A 237 -5.45 30.14 -12.94
N LYS A 238 -5.52 29.40 -14.05
CA LYS A 238 -5.91 29.96 -15.37
C LYS A 238 -7.35 30.46 -15.42
N VAL A 239 -8.25 29.84 -14.66
CA VAL A 239 -9.65 30.30 -14.54
C VAL A 239 -9.67 31.66 -13.84
N VAL A 240 -8.96 31.78 -12.71
CA VAL A 240 -8.88 33.03 -11.95
C VAL A 240 -8.22 34.14 -12.77
N GLU A 241 -7.11 33.84 -13.47
CA GLU A 241 -6.45 34.82 -14.35
C GLU A 241 -7.37 35.31 -15.48
N ALA A 242 -8.22 34.46 -16.04
CA ALA A 242 -9.15 34.87 -17.08
C ALA A 242 -10.23 35.82 -16.52
N GLU A 243 -10.76 35.52 -15.34
CA GLU A 243 -11.78 36.35 -14.67
C GLU A 243 -11.25 37.71 -14.21
N GLU A 244 -9.97 37.82 -13.81
CA GLU A 244 -9.37 39.09 -13.41
C GLU A 244 -9.04 40.03 -14.59
N ASN A 245 -8.98 39.49 -15.81
CA ASN A 245 -8.62 40.22 -17.02
C ASN A 245 -9.84 40.63 -17.88
N GLU A 246 -11.07 40.29 -17.47
CA GLU A 246 -12.35 40.79 -18.02
C GLU A 246 -12.85 42.07 -17.32
#